data_AF-A0A926CHU0-F1
#
_entry.id   AF-A0A926CHU0-F1
#
_cell.length_a   1.000
_cell.length_b   1.000
_cell.length_c   1.000
_cell.angle_alpha   90.00
_cell.angle_beta   90.00
_cell.angle_gamma   90.00
#
_symmetry.space_group_name_H-M   'P 1'
#
loop_
_entity.id
_entity.type
_entity.pdbx_description
1 polymer ?
#
loop_
_entity_poly.entity_id
_entity_poly.type
_entity_poly.pdbx_seq_one_letter_code
_entity_poly.pdbx_strand_id
1 'polypeptide(L)'
;MVRLHLLDTGFCLASEHHMLQGGARRRVECHALVGLIEHPNQGYLLFDAGYAPRLLVATRGWPSGLYRAATPVRLARGLAVGVMLPRLGFAPA
;
A
#
# COMPACT_ATOMS: atom_id res chain seq x y z
N MET A 1 5.69 21.98 -14.16
CA MET A 1 5.15 21.77 -12.80
C MET A 1 5.09 20.28 -12.54
N VAL A 2 5.41 19.83 -11.34
CA VAL A 2 5.29 18.42 -10.95
C VAL A 2 3.85 18.14 -10.53
N ARG A 3 3.28 17.00 -10.96
CA ARG A 3 1.95 16.54 -10.54
C ARG A 3 2.08 15.23 -9.76
N LEU A 4 1.42 15.13 -8.61
CA LEU A 4 1.35 13.92 -7.80
C LEU A 4 -0.05 13.32 -7.91
N HIS A 5 -0.11 12.05 -8.32
CA HIS A 5 -1.28 11.21 -8.21
C HIS A 5 -1.08 10.26 -7.02
N LEU A 6 -1.85 10.48 -5.96
CA LEU A 6 -1.81 9.64 -4.77
C LEU A 6 -2.79 8.49 -4.93
N LEU A 7 -2.27 7.26 -4.94
CA LEU A 7 -3.04 6.03 -5.12
C LEU A 7 -3.12 5.30 -3.80
N ASP A 8 -4.34 4.98 -3.35
CA ASP A 8 -4.56 4.15 -2.17
C ASP A 8 -4.63 2.67 -2.58
N THR A 9 -3.70 1.87 -2.07
CA THR A 9 -3.62 0.43 -2.36
C THR A 9 -4.25 -0.45 -1.28
N GLY A 10 -5.10 0.14 -0.43
CA GLY A 10 -5.68 -0.51 0.74
C GLY A 10 -4.87 -0.23 1.99
N PHE A 11 -5.15 -0.95 3.07
CA PHE A 11 -4.61 -0.65 4.39
C PHE A 11 -4.36 -1.90 5.22
N CYS A 12 -3.50 -1.80 6.23
CA CYS A 12 -3.49 -2.76 7.33
C CYS A 12 -4.16 -2.15 8.56
N LEU A 13 -4.68 -3.01 9.44
CA LEU A 13 -5.04 -2.56 10.78
C LEU A 13 -3.79 -2.56 11.65
N ALA A 14 -3.50 -1.43 12.28
CA ALA A 14 -2.43 -1.30 13.26
C ALA A 14 -3.02 -0.82 14.59
N SER A 15 -2.27 -0.96 15.68
CA SER A 15 -2.62 -0.22 16.88
C SER A 15 -2.05 1.19 16.79
N GLU A 16 -2.83 2.20 17.14
CA GLU A 16 -2.40 3.61 17.04
C GLU A 16 -1.13 3.88 17.83
N HIS A 17 -0.97 3.30 19.02
CA HIS A 17 0.25 3.43 19.82
C HIS A 17 1.52 2.84 19.16
N HIS A 18 1.39 2.02 18.12
CA HIS A 18 2.54 1.58 17.32
C HIS A 18 3.00 2.65 16.33
N MET A 19 2.14 3.61 15.98
CA MET A 19 2.37 4.61 14.95
C MET A 19 2.60 6.01 15.51
N LEU A 20 1.98 6.31 16.65
CA LEU A 20 2.03 7.61 17.29
C LEU A 20 2.49 7.47 18.74
N GLN A 21 3.51 8.24 19.12
CA GLN A 21 3.94 8.33 20.50
C GLN A 21 2.79 8.89 21.36
N GLY A 22 2.43 8.18 22.42
CA GLY A 22 1.26 8.52 23.25
C GLY A 22 -0.10 8.12 22.65
N GLY A 23 -0.11 7.44 21.50
CA GLY A 23 -1.34 6.96 20.86
C GLY A 23 -2.09 5.92 21.71
N ALA A 24 -3.39 5.78 21.47
CA ALA A 24 -4.21 4.84 22.23
C ALA A 24 -4.01 3.39 21.75
N ARG A 25 -4.35 2.42 22.60
CA ARG A 25 -4.43 1.00 22.22
C ARG A 25 -5.72 0.67 21.48
N ARG A 26 -5.99 1.40 20.41
CA ARG A 26 -7.12 1.17 19.50
C ARG A 26 -6.64 0.75 18.12
N ARG A 27 -7.49 0.05 17.36
CA ARG A 27 -7.21 -0.30 15.97
C ARG A 27 -7.47 0.92 15.08
N VAL A 28 -6.53 1.18 14.16
CA VAL A 28 -6.61 2.23 13.14
C VAL A 28 -6.24 1.66 11.78
N GLU A 29 -6.72 2.29 10.72
CA GLU A 29 -6.39 1.96 9.34
C GLU A 29 -5.09 2.69 8.96
N CYS A 30 -4.06 1.92 8.60
CA CYS A 30 -2.79 2.44 8.09
C CYS A 30 -2.73 2.17 6.59
N HIS A 31 -3.00 3.21 5.79
CA HIS A 31 -3.09 3.12 4.34
C HIS A 31 -1.73 2.97 3.68
N ALA A 32 -1.62 2.02 2.76
CA ALA A 32 -0.45 1.84 1.90
C ALA A 32 -0.63 2.69 0.64
N LEU A 33 -0.11 3.91 0.70
CA LEU A 33 -0.21 4.89 -0.38
C LEU A 33 0.95 4.74 -1.36
N VAL A 34 0.66 4.98 -2.64
CA VAL A 34 1.64 5.00 -3.73
C VAL A 34 1.57 6.35 -4.43
N GLY A 35 2.73 6.94 -4.71
CA GLY A 35 2.84 8.20 -5.45
C GLY A 35 3.22 7.95 -6.90
N LEU A 36 2.32 8.24 -7.84
CA LEU A 36 2.68 8.38 -9.25
C LEU A 36 2.98 9.86 -9.53
N ILE A 37 4.24 10.15 -9.78
CA ILE A 37 4.77 11.50 -9.92
C ILE A 37 5.03 11.76 -11.41
N GLU A 38 4.30 12.70 -11.98
CA GLU A 38 4.52 13.21 -13.34
C GLU A 38 5.50 14.39 -13.27
N HIS A 39 6.74 14.17 -13.69
CA HIS A 39 7.76 15.20 -13.76
C HIS A 39 7.93 15.70 -15.20
N PRO A 40 7.87 17.03 -15.45
CA PRO A 40 7.81 17.59 -16.81
C PRO A 40 9.02 17.24 -17.69
N ASN A 41 10.20 17.02 -17.08
CA ASN A 41 11.45 16.74 -17.79
C ASN A 41 11.99 15.33 -17.59
N GLN A 42 11.44 14.56 -16.64
CA GLN A 42 11.98 13.25 -16.24
C GLN A 42 10.97 12.12 -16.49
N GLY A 43 9.76 12.44 -16.98
CA GLY A 43 8.70 11.48 -17.19
C GLY A 43 8.02 11.08 -15.87
N TYR A 44 7.53 9.84 -15.82
CA TYR A 44 6.80 9.32 -14.68
C TYR A 44 7.73 8.59 -13.71
N LEU A 45 7.56 8.87 -12.42
CA LEU A 45 8.22 8.16 -11.33
C LEU A 45 7.15 7.50 -10.46
N LEU A 46 7.41 6.28 -10.02
CA LEU A 46 6.58 5.59 -9.05
C LEU A 46 7.32 5.55 -7.71
N PHE A 47 6.70 6.12 -6.68
CA PHE A 47 7.18 6.07 -5.30
C PHE A 47 6.33 5.07 -4.50
N ASP A 48 7.00 4.03 -3.97
CA ASP A 48 6.39 2.84 -3.37
C ASP A 48 5.58 1.98 -4.37
N ALA A 49 5.20 0.77 -3.98
CA ALA A 49 4.37 -0.16 -4.74
C ALA A 49 3.17 -0.70 -3.94
N GLY A 50 3.05 -0.32 -2.66
CA GLY A 50 1.90 -0.69 -1.83
C GLY A 50 1.74 -2.21 -1.65
N TYR A 51 0.51 -2.66 -1.43
CA TYR A 51 0.24 -4.09 -1.21
C TYR A 51 -0.04 -4.87 -2.51
N ALA A 52 0.51 -6.08 -2.58
CA ALA A 52 0.23 -7.05 -3.64
C ALA A 52 -0.73 -8.16 -3.15
N PRO A 53 -1.67 -8.66 -3.97
CA PRO A 53 -2.58 -9.75 -3.59
C PRO A 53 -1.86 -11.01 -3.11
N ARG A 54 -0.66 -11.27 -3.66
CA ARG A 54 0.20 -12.41 -3.28
C ARG A 54 0.62 -12.37 -1.80
N LEU A 55 0.68 -11.19 -1.19
CA LEU A 55 0.97 -11.03 0.24
C LEU A 55 0.01 -11.87 1.11
N LEU A 56 -1.26 -11.95 0.72
CA LEU A 56 -2.28 -12.68 1.48
C LEU A 56 -2.08 -14.20 1.45
N VAL A 57 -1.33 -14.71 0.47
CA VAL A 57 -0.98 -16.13 0.34
C VAL A 57 0.37 -16.39 1.01
N ALA A 58 1.37 -15.55 0.73
CA ALA A 58 2.73 -15.68 1.26
C ALA A 58 2.79 -15.60 2.80
N THR A 59 1.82 -14.93 3.43
CA THR A 59 1.75 -14.74 4.89
C THR A 59 0.84 -15.74 5.61
N ARG A 60 0.48 -16.86 4.98
CA ARG A 60 -0.36 -17.90 5.63
C ARG A 60 0.43 -18.85 6.52
N GLY A 61 1.70 -19.09 6.19
CA GLY A 61 2.55 -20.06 6.90
C GLY A 61 3.22 -19.47 8.15
N TRP A 62 3.77 -20.35 8.98
CA TRP A 62 4.67 -19.92 10.05
C TRP A 62 6.04 -19.52 9.47
N PRO A 63 6.69 -18.44 9.96
CA PRO A 63 6.25 -17.53 11.03
C PRO A 63 5.45 -16.31 10.55
N SER A 64 5.33 -16.09 9.24
CA SER A 64 4.70 -14.89 8.65
C SER A 64 3.21 -14.72 9.00
N GLY A 65 2.53 -15.80 9.40
CA GLY A 65 1.18 -15.78 9.95
C GLY A 65 1.03 -14.93 11.22
N LEU A 66 2.08 -14.81 12.05
CA LEU A 66 2.07 -13.92 13.21
C LEU A 66 1.97 -12.45 12.79
N TYR A 67 2.78 -12.06 11.80
CA TYR A 67 2.75 -10.70 11.24
C TYR A 67 1.37 -10.41 10.64
N ARG A 68 0.82 -11.34 9.85
CA ARG A 68 -0.53 -11.22 9.29
C ARG A 68 -1.62 -11.06 10.36
N ALA A 69 -1.51 -11.76 11.48
CA ALA A 69 -2.47 -11.66 12.58
C ALA A 69 -2.34 -10.32 13.33
N ALA A 70 -1.12 -9.82 13.51
CA ALA A 70 -0.85 -8.56 14.18
C ALA A 70 -1.25 -7.34 13.33
N THR A 71 -1.02 -7.39 12.01
CA THR A 71 -1.32 -6.32 11.06
C THR A 71 -2.19 -6.83 9.90
N PRO A 72 -3.47 -7.17 10.15
CA PRO A 72 -4.29 -7.78 9.12
C PRO A 72 -4.58 -6.80 7.99
N VAL A 73 -4.18 -7.18 6.77
CA VAL A 73 -4.32 -6.38 5.55
C VAL A 73 -5.75 -6.46 4.99
N ARG A 74 -6.27 -5.33 4.52
CA ARG A 74 -7.49 -5.17 3.74
C ARG A 74 -7.09 -4.65 2.35
N LEU A 75 -7.09 -5.57 1.38
CA LEU A 75 -6.73 -5.30 -0.01
C LEU A 75 -7.81 -5.85 -0.93
N ALA A 76 -8.54 -4.97 -1.60
CA ALA A 76 -9.42 -5.36 -2.70
C ALA A 76 -8.59 -5.60 -3.97
N ARG A 77 -8.97 -6.59 -4.78
CA ARG A 77 -8.22 -6.97 -6.00
C ARG A 77 -7.96 -5.79 -6.96
N GLY A 78 -8.87 -4.82 -7.00
CA GLY A 78 -8.76 -3.64 -7.87
C GLY A 78 -7.84 -2.52 -7.36
N LEU A 79 -7.34 -2.61 -6.13
CA LEU A 79 -6.53 -1.56 -5.49
C LEU A 79 -5.02 -1.81 -5.57
N ALA A 80 -4.59 -3.00 -5.98
CA ALA A 80 -3.16 -3.24 -6.17
C ALA A 80 -2.61 -2.34 -7.28
N VAL A 81 -1.45 -1.72 -7.08
CA VAL A 81 -0.87 -0.76 -8.05
C VAL A 81 -0.68 -1.37 -9.44
N GLY A 82 -0.31 -2.66 -9.51
CA GLY A 82 -0.17 -3.39 -10.78
C GLY A 82 -1.48 -3.57 -11.54
N VAL A 83 -2.64 -3.37 -10.89
CA VAL A 83 -3.96 -3.33 -11.53
C VAL A 83 -4.38 -1.89 -11.83
N MET A 84 -3.99 -0.92 -11.00
CA MET A 84 -4.34 0.48 -11.18
C MET A 84 -3.56 1.14 -12.33
N LEU A 85 -2.25 0.93 -12.43
CA LEU A 85 -1.41 1.57 -13.43
C LEU A 85 -1.84 1.29 -14.88
N PRO A 86 -2.19 0.05 -15.28
CA PRO A 86 -2.70 -0.20 -16.63
C PRO A 86 -3.98 0.56 -16.95
N ARG A 87 -4.86 0.79 -15.96
CA ARG A 87 -6.09 1.59 -16.15
C ARG A 87 -5.81 3.08 -16.34
N LEU A 88 -4.65 3.53 -15.90
CA LEU A 88 -4.14 4.88 -16.08
C LEU A 88 -3.25 5.01 -17.34
N GLY A 89 -3.09 3.93 -18.11
CA GLY A 89 -2.28 3.93 -19.34
C GLY A 89 -0.79 3.64 -19.13
N PHE A 90 -0.39 3.14 -17.95
CA PHE A 90 1.00 2.80 -17.64
C PHE A 90 1.22 1.29 -17.57
N ALA A 91 2.34 0.84 -18.13
CA ALA A 91 2.84 -0.52 -17.96
C ALA A 91 4.20 -0.47 -17.24
N PRO A 92 4.51 -1.45 -16.36
CA PRO A 92 5.87 -1.63 -15.89
C PRO A 92 6.79 -1.94 -17.08
N ALA A 93 8.00 -1.40 -17.05
CA ALA A 93 9.03 -1.65 -18.05
C ALA A 93 9.53 -3.11 -18.02
#